data_AF-A0A7S3N9N7-F1
#
_entry.id   AF-A0A7S3N9N7-F1
#
_cell.length_a   1.000
_cell.length_b   1.000
_cell.length_c   1.000
_cell.angle_alpha   90.00
_cell.angle_beta   90.00
_cell.angle_gamma   90.00
#
_symmetry.space_group_name_H-M   'P 1'
#
loop_
_entity.id
_entity.type
_entity.pdbx_description
1 polymer ?
#
loop_
_entity_poly.entity_id
_entity_poly.type
_entity_poly.pdbx_seq_one_letter_code
_entity_poly.pdbx_strand_id
1 'polypeptide(L)'
;YENAFAPIEFDCYKTYETLLNSYSSGIQDEDYNDLVEQYGKCNIVLPEKSIFTLLIESILSPFYIFQIFSCALWYSSEYEIYATCILITSIISVTSELVDLKRNLNNLKKMIDYEC
;
A
#
# COMPACT_ATOMS: atom_id res chain seq x y z
N TYR A 1 2.33 -25.82 24.84
CA TYR A 1 2.97 -24.87 23.90
C TYR A 1 2.66 -25.28 22.45
N GLU A 2 1.48 -25.85 22.18
CA GLU A 2 1.16 -26.53 20.92
C GLU A 2 0.32 -25.69 19.94
N ASN A 3 0.06 -24.41 20.24
CA ASN A 3 -0.78 -23.54 19.41
C ASN A 3 -0.08 -22.22 19.08
N ALA A 4 1.19 -22.28 18.66
CA ALA A 4 1.92 -21.10 18.20
C ALA A 4 1.98 -21.12 16.67
N PHE A 5 1.57 -20.02 16.04
CA PHE A 5 1.78 -19.83 14.60
C PHE A 5 3.28 -19.73 14.33
N ALA A 6 3.83 -20.70 13.61
CA ALA A 6 5.20 -20.64 13.12
C ALA A 6 5.23 -19.92 11.75
N PRO A 7 6.16 -19.00 11.51
CA PRO A 7 6.33 -18.38 10.20
C PRO A 7 6.84 -19.42 9.19
N ILE A 8 6.51 -19.22 7.92
CA ILE A 8 7.02 -20.05 6.83
C ILE A 8 8.51 -19.71 6.61
N GLU A 9 9.39 -20.70 6.71
CA GLU A 9 10.81 -20.55 6.38
C GLU A 9 11.07 -20.97 4.94
N PHE A 10 11.78 -20.13 4.19
CA PHE A 10 12.18 -20.41 2.82
C PHE A 10 13.61 -20.92 2.80
N ASP A 11 13.84 -22.03 2.10
CA ASP A 11 15.15 -22.67 1.94
C ASP A 11 16.06 -21.92 0.94
N CYS A 12 16.31 -20.63 1.17
CA CYS A 12 17.06 -19.75 0.26
C CYS A 12 18.57 -20.04 0.21
N TYR A 13 19.08 -20.89 1.09
CA TYR A 13 20.52 -21.11 1.28
C TYR A 13 21.01 -22.44 0.69
N LYS A 14 20.11 -23.23 0.08
CA LYS A 14 20.47 -24.52 -0.52
C LYS A 14 21.46 -24.33 -1.67
N THR A 15 22.42 -25.25 -1.77
CA THR A 15 23.42 -25.24 -2.83
C THR A 15 22.79 -25.62 -4.18
N TYR A 16 23.34 -25.09 -5.27
CA TYR A 16 22.86 -25.38 -6.63
C TYR A 16 22.76 -26.88 -6.92
N GLU A 17 23.72 -27.69 -6.48
CA GLU A 17 23.73 -29.15 -6.69
C GLU A 17 22.53 -29.85 -6.02
N THR A 18 22.18 -29.42 -4.81
CA THR A 18 20.99 -29.95 -4.11
C THR A 18 19.69 -29.54 -4.79
N LEU A 19 19.60 -28.32 -5.31
CA LEU A 19 18.42 -27.86 -6.06
C LEU A 19 18.25 -28.61 -7.38
N LEU A 20 19.34 -28.80 -8.12
CA LEU A 20 19.32 -29.49 -9.41
C LEU A 20 18.91 -30.97 -9.24
N ASN A 21 19.46 -31.67 -8.26
CA ASN A 21 19.13 -33.06 -8.02
C ASN A 21 17.67 -33.25 -7.57
N SER A 22 17.14 -32.33 -6.73
CA SER A 22 15.78 -32.43 -6.21
C SER A 22 14.69 -31.97 -7.19
N TYR A 23 14.96 -30.95 -8.02
CA TYR A 23 13.94 -30.30 -8.85
C TYR A 23 14.15 -30.45 -10.37
N SER A 24 15.17 -31.20 -10.82
CA SER A 24 15.43 -31.43 -12.26
C SER A 24 14.26 -32.02 -13.04
N SER A 25 13.35 -32.72 -12.37
CA SER A 25 12.19 -33.37 -13.00
C SER A 25 10.91 -32.52 -12.98
N GLY A 26 10.98 -31.28 -12.48
CA GLY A 26 9.80 -30.43 -12.26
C GLY A 26 9.01 -30.81 -11.02
N ILE A 27 8.03 -29.97 -10.65
CA ILE A 27 7.10 -30.24 -9.55
C ILE A 27 6.06 -31.26 -10.02
N GLN A 28 5.80 -32.29 -9.22
CA GLN A 28 4.70 -33.23 -9.46
C GLN A 28 3.39 -32.74 -8.83
N ASP A 29 2.25 -33.20 -9.35
CA ASP A 29 0.92 -32.72 -8.93
C ASP A 29 0.61 -33.01 -7.45
N GLU A 30 1.17 -34.07 -6.86
CA GLU A 30 1.00 -34.38 -5.44
C GLU A 30 1.72 -33.35 -4.56
N ASP A 31 2.99 -33.05 -4.87
CA ASP A 31 3.79 -32.03 -4.17
C ASP A 31 3.24 -30.62 -4.37
N TYR A 32 2.60 -30.35 -5.51
CA TYR A 32 2.03 -29.04 -5.82
C TYR A 32 0.98 -28.60 -4.80
N ASN A 33 0.09 -29.50 -4.39
CA ASN A 33 -1.00 -29.15 -3.45
C ASN A 33 -0.45 -28.83 -2.06
N ASP A 34 0.55 -29.59 -1.59
CA ASP A 34 1.21 -29.35 -0.30
C ASP A 34 1.95 -28.01 -0.30
N LEU A 35 2.60 -27.66 -1.42
CA LEU A 35 3.24 -26.34 -1.59
C LEU A 35 2.22 -25.20 -1.60
N VAL A 36 1.06 -25.37 -2.25
CA VAL A 36 0.01 -24.33 -2.27
C VAL A 36 -0.65 -24.18 -0.89
N GLU A 37 -0.79 -25.25 -0.11
CA GLU A 37 -1.27 -25.17 1.27
C GLU A 37 -0.25 -24.47 2.18
N GLN A 38 1.05 -24.75 2.00
CA GLN A 38 2.12 -24.18 2.81
C GLN A 38 2.40 -22.71 2.47
N TYR A 39 2.57 -22.38 1.19
CA TYR A 39 2.98 -21.05 0.73
C TYR A 39 1.81 -20.16 0.32
N GLY A 40 0.64 -20.74 0.11
CA GLY A 40 -0.52 -20.04 -0.44
C GLY A 40 -0.39 -19.79 -1.95
N LYS A 41 -1.43 -19.18 -2.51
CA LYS A 41 -1.41 -18.73 -3.91
C LYS A 41 -0.52 -17.48 -4.03
N CYS A 42 0.28 -17.42 -5.09
CA CYS A 42 1.04 -16.22 -5.45
C CYS A 42 0.07 -15.14 -5.97
N ASN A 43 -0.68 -14.51 -5.07
CA ASN A 43 -1.65 -13.49 -5.41
C ASN A 43 -1.55 -12.32 -4.45
N ILE A 44 -1.26 -11.14 -5.00
CA ILE A 44 -1.08 -9.92 -4.21
C ILE A 44 -2.47 -9.26 -4.06
N VAL A 45 -3.07 -9.41 -2.88
CA VAL A 45 -4.37 -8.81 -2.56
C VAL A 45 -4.16 -7.39 -2.03
N LEU A 46 -4.42 -6.39 -2.87
CA LEU A 46 -4.37 -4.98 -2.48
C LEU A 46 -5.68 -4.55 -1.81
N PRO A 47 -5.67 -4.02 -0.56
CA PRO A 47 -6.87 -3.50 0.06
C PRO A 47 -7.34 -2.23 -0.67
N GLU A 48 -8.57 -2.24 -1.18
CA GLU A 48 -9.16 -1.10 -1.86
C GLU A 48 -9.57 -0.03 -0.83
N LYS A 49 -8.66 0.89 -0.52
CA LYS A 49 -9.03 2.08 0.27
C LYS A 49 -9.92 2.99 -0.57
N SER A 50 -11.10 3.33 -0.05
CA SER A 50 -12.03 4.25 -0.71
C SER A 50 -11.51 5.69 -0.70
N ILE A 51 -11.86 6.47 -1.73
CA ILE A 51 -11.46 7.88 -1.86
C ILE A 51 -11.97 8.70 -0.67
N PHE A 52 -13.20 8.42 -0.22
CA PHE A 52 -13.81 9.11 0.91
C PHE A 52 -13.08 8.81 2.22
N THR A 53 -12.69 7.55 2.45
CA THR A 53 -11.91 7.18 3.63
C THR A 53 -10.57 7.91 3.64
N LEU A 54 -9.88 7.99 2.50
CA LEU A 54 -8.62 8.72 2.40
C LEU A 54 -8.76 10.22 2.64
N LEU A 55 -9.80 10.84 2.06
CA LEU A 55 -10.07 12.28 2.26
C LEU A 55 -10.34 12.60 3.74
N ILE A 56 -11.13 11.78 4.42
CA ILE A 56 -11.42 11.96 5.85
C ILE A 56 -10.15 11.78 6.68
N GLU A 57 -9.34 10.75 6.38
CA GLU A 57 -8.06 10.49 7.05
C GLU A 57 -7.08 11.67 6.86
N SER A 58 -7.05 12.27 5.65
CA SER A 58 -6.25 13.47 5.36
C SER A 58 -6.77 14.71 6.09
N ILE A 59 -8.08 14.96 6.15
CA ILE A 59 -8.64 16.15 6.82
C ILE A 59 -8.48 16.06 8.35
N LEU A 60 -8.58 14.86 8.92
CA LEU A 60 -8.34 14.62 10.35
C LEU A 60 -6.85 14.64 10.72
N SER A 61 -5.94 14.68 9.74
CA SER A 61 -4.53 14.83 10.03
C SER A 61 -4.31 16.13 10.82
N PRO A 62 -3.55 16.08 11.94
CA PRO A 62 -3.36 17.21 12.83
C PRO A 62 -2.91 18.48 12.09
N PHE A 63 -2.13 18.33 11.02
CA PHE A 63 -1.67 19.42 10.17
C PHE A 63 -2.82 20.24 9.55
N TYR A 64 -3.84 19.60 8.96
CA TYR A 64 -4.96 20.28 8.31
C TYR A 64 -5.84 21.02 9.31
N ILE A 65 -6.04 20.43 10.48
CA ILE A 65 -6.79 21.05 11.58
C ILE A 65 -6.11 22.35 12.02
N PHE A 66 -4.78 22.31 12.21
CA PHE A 66 -4.00 23.51 12.55
C PHE A 66 -3.99 24.55 11.43
N GLN A 67 -3.98 24.10 10.18
CA GLN A 67 -3.96 25.00 9.02
C GLN A 67 -5.27 25.76 8.86
N ILE A 68 -6.42 25.10 9.01
CA ILE A 68 -7.74 25.76 8.98
C ILE A 68 -7.87 26.76 10.13
N PHE A 69 -7.43 26.39 11.34
CA PHE A 69 -7.44 27.29 12.50
C PHE A 69 -6.55 28.53 12.29
N SER A 70 -5.34 28.34 11.77
CA SER A 70 -4.41 29.43 11.46
C SER A 70 -4.97 30.37 10.39
N CYS A 71 -5.61 29.82 9.35
CA CYS A 71 -6.24 30.64 8.33
C CYS A 71 -7.43 31.43 8.89
N ALA A 72 -8.25 30.83 9.75
CA ALA A 72 -9.37 31.52 10.42
C ALA A 72 -8.90 32.71 11.27
N LEU A 73 -7.77 32.57 11.99
CA LEU A 73 -7.16 33.68 12.74
C LEU A 73 -6.64 34.80 11.83
N TRP A 74 -6.05 34.45 10.69
CA TRP A 74 -5.58 35.45 9.72
C TRP A 74 -6.70 36.20 9.02
N TYR A 75 -7.85 35.55 8.75
CA TYR A 75 -9.05 36.24 8.30
C TYR A 75 -9.55 37.24 9.35
N SER A 76 -9.51 36.88 10.64
CA SER A 76 -9.90 37.78 11.74
C SER A 76 -8.93 38.95 11.96
N SER A 77 -7.74 38.93 11.34
CA SER A 77 -6.68 39.92 11.55
C SER A 77 -6.40 40.78 10.30
N GLU A 78 -7.34 40.85 9.35
CA GLU A 78 -7.22 41.59 8.07
C GLU A 78 -6.14 41.07 7.10
N TYR A 79 -5.66 39.84 7.27
CA TYR A 79 -4.68 39.18 6.38
C TYR A 79 -5.32 38.17 5.41
N GLU A 80 -6.49 38.53 4.86
CA GLU A 80 -7.35 37.62 4.09
C GLU A 80 -6.68 37.06 2.82
N ILE A 81 -5.89 37.87 2.12
CA ILE A 81 -5.24 37.49 0.86
C ILE A 81 -4.22 36.36 1.09
N TYR A 82 -3.43 36.45 2.16
CA TYR A 82 -2.41 35.43 2.48
C TYR A 82 -3.05 34.13 2.95
N ALA A 83 -4.09 34.21 3.79
CA ALA A 83 -4.85 33.06 4.25
C ALA A 83 -5.49 32.30 3.07
N THR A 84 -6.04 33.03 2.10
CA THR A 84 -6.63 32.45 0.88
C THR A 84 -5.58 31.70 0.05
N CYS A 85 -4.42 32.32 -0.19
CA CYS A 85 -3.34 31.69 -0.95
C CYS A 85 -2.88 30.37 -0.30
N ILE A 86 -2.71 30.36 1.03
CA ILE A 86 -2.24 29.19 1.77
C ILE A 86 -3.28 28.06 1.78
N LEU A 87 -4.57 28.38 1.85
CA LEU A 87 -5.62 27.37 1.71
C LEU A 87 -5.64 26.75 0.30
N ILE A 88 -5.55 27.58 -0.74
CA ILE A 88 -5.60 27.10 -2.13
C ILE A 88 -4.41 26.18 -2.43
N THR A 89 -3.19 26.57 -2.07
CA THR A 89 -2.00 25.76 -2.34
C THR A 89 -2.07 24.42 -1.62
N SER A 90 -2.53 24.41 -0.38
CA SER A 90 -2.67 23.19 0.41
C SER A 90 -3.73 22.24 -0.15
N ILE A 91 -4.90 22.74 -0.55
CA ILE A 91 -5.95 21.92 -1.18
C ILE A 91 -5.43 21.28 -2.47
N ILE A 92 -4.71 22.05 -3.30
CA ILE A 92 -4.13 21.54 -4.54
C ILE A 92 -3.10 20.45 -4.24
N SER A 93 -2.20 20.67 -3.26
CA SER A 93 -1.18 19.70 -2.86
C SER A 93 -1.80 18.37 -2.42
N VAL A 94 -2.79 18.39 -1.51
CA VAL A 94 -3.50 17.17 -1.07
C VAL A 94 -4.13 16.45 -2.24
N THR A 95 -4.83 17.21 -3.08
CA THR A 95 -5.57 16.62 -4.19
C THR A 95 -4.61 15.95 -5.17
N SER A 96 -3.45 16.57 -5.44
CA SER A 96 -2.40 15.99 -6.27
C SER A 96 -1.85 14.70 -5.64
N GLU A 97 -1.50 14.73 -4.35
CA GLU A 97 -0.99 13.55 -3.63
C GLU A 97 -1.98 12.38 -3.67
N LEU A 98 -3.27 12.66 -3.46
CA LEU A 98 -4.33 11.65 -3.53
C LEU A 98 -4.48 11.05 -4.94
N VAL A 99 -4.41 11.89 -5.97
CA VAL A 99 -4.47 11.44 -7.37
C VAL A 99 -3.26 10.57 -7.70
N ASP A 100 -2.06 10.98 -7.29
CA ASP A 100 -0.83 10.23 -7.54
C ASP A 100 -0.80 8.90 -6.80
N LEU A 101 -1.25 8.87 -5.53
CA LEU A 101 -1.41 7.62 -4.78
C LEU A 101 -2.36 6.66 -5.51
N LYS A 102 -3.50 7.16 -5.99
CA LYS A 102 -4.48 6.34 -6.70
C LYS A 102 -3.93 5.81 -8.03
N ARG A 103 -3.20 6.65 -8.78
CA ARG A 103 -2.51 6.22 -10.01
C ARG A 103 -1.49 5.13 -9.71
N ASN A 104 -0.70 5.29 -8.64
CA ASN A 104 0.28 4.30 -8.22
C ASN A 104 -0.37 2.96 -7.87
N LEU A 105 -1.44 2.97 -7.06
CA LEU A 105 -2.18 1.76 -6.70
C LEU A 105 -2.78 1.06 -7.93
N ASN A 106 -3.33 1.82 -8.88
CA ASN A 106 -3.87 1.27 -10.10
C ASN A 106 -2.79 0.68 -11.01
N ASN A 107 -1.62 1.31 -11.08
CA ASN A 107 -0.47 0.79 -11.83
C ASN A 107 0.06 -0.51 -11.20
N LEU A 108 0.14 -0.59 -9.87
CA LEU A 108 0.47 -1.82 -9.17
C LEU A 108 -0.54 -2.93 -9.48
N LYS A 109 -1.85 -2.62 -9.42
CA LYS A 109 -2.91 -3.58 -9.76
C LYS A 109 -2.77 -4.11 -11.19
N LYS A 110 -2.43 -3.24 -12.14
CA LYS A 110 -2.14 -3.64 -13.52
C LYS A 110 -0.92 -4.55 -13.62
N MET A 111 0.19 -4.21 -12.95
CA MET A 111 1.41 -5.03 -12.97
C MET A 111 1.14 -6.46 -12.46
N ILE A 112 0.32 -6.60 -11.43
CA ILE A 112 -0.07 -7.91 -10.87
C ILE A 112 -0.94 -8.70 -11.86
N ASP A 113 -1.84 -8.04 -12.58
CA ASP A 113 -2.74 -8.68 -13.57
C ASP A 113 -2.03 -9.11 -14.87
N TYR A 114 -0.85 -8.55 -15.16
CA TYR A 114 -0.07 -8.90 -16.35
C TYR A 114 0.77 -10.18 -16.22
N GLU A 115 0.89 -10.77 -15.02
CA GLU A 115 1.46 -12.11 -14.86
C GLU A 115 0.39 -13.15 -15.21
N CYS A 116 0.34 -13.54 -16.50
CA CYS A 116 -0.36 -14.72 -17.01
C CYS A 116 0.57 -15.48 -17.97
#